data_AF-J3AY30-F1
#
_entry.id   AF-J3AY30-F1
#
_cell.length_a   1.000
_cell.length_b   1.000
_cell.length_c   1.000
_cell.angle_alpha   90.00
_cell.angle_beta   90.00
_cell.angle_gamma   90.00
#
_symmetry.space_group_name_H-M   'P 1'
#
loop_
_entity.id
_entity.type
_entity.pdbx_description
1 polymer ?
#
loop_
_entity_poly.entity_id
_entity_poly.type
_entity_poly.pdbx_seq_one_letter_code
_entity_poly.pdbx_strand_id
1 'polypeptide(L)'
;MANSLKLADPSELAGNWLATLNAAQDTDKSPLVASNECLIDLLPNQTLGAGADCFTSWLGEQAIGWFPEPDGIAITGNEGSKILFLSRQYEGLYQGTLQSGRIITLKRPMGLPQGGPSPAADTLSITKLCSLLVTDNGQTMSRHCADS
;
A
#
# COMPACT_ATOMS: atom_id res chain seq x y z
N MET A 1 29.95 -1.52 20.81
CA MET A 1 28.55 -1.76 21.20
C MET A 1 27.79 -2.03 19.92
N ALA A 2 27.19 -3.21 19.74
CA ALA A 2 26.36 -3.50 18.57
C ALA A 2 24.90 -3.17 18.94
N ASN A 3 24.35 -2.10 18.36
CA ASN A 3 22.94 -1.80 18.47
C ASN A 3 22.22 -2.67 17.44
N SER A 4 21.57 -3.74 17.88
CA SER A 4 20.84 -4.65 16.98
C SER A 4 19.61 -3.90 16.47
N LEU A 5 19.54 -3.58 15.18
CA LEU A 5 18.30 -3.10 14.59
C LEU A 5 17.26 -4.23 14.67
N LYS A 6 16.06 -3.88 15.12
CA LYS A 6 14.93 -4.80 15.18
C LYS A 6 14.45 -5.08 13.75
N LEU A 7 14.40 -6.35 13.38
CA LEU A 7 13.74 -6.80 12.16
C LEU A 7 12.23 -6.55 12.29
N ALA A 8 11.64 -5.89 11.30
CA ALA A 8 10.19 -5.67 11.28
C ALA A 8 9.46 -6.98 10.95
N ASP A 9 8.28 -7.18 11.53
CA ASP A 9 7.42 -8.30 11.14
C ASP A 9 6.88 -8.03 9.72
N PRO A 10 6.80 -9.05 8.84
CA PRO A 10 6.23 -8.89 7.50
C PRO A 10 4.84 -8.26 7.52
N SER A 11 4.03 -8.52 8.54
CA SER A 11 2.68 -7.96 8.68
C SER A 11 2.69 -6.44 8.88
N GLU A 12 3.74 -5.88 9.47
CA GLU A 12 3.88 -4.43 9.70
C GLU A 12 4.17 -3.67 8.39
N LEU A 13 4.83 -4.33 7.42
CA LEU A 13 5.15 -3.76 6.12
C LEU A 13 4.19 -4.19 5.01
N ALA A 14 3.36 -5.20 5.26
CA ALA A 14 2.33 -5.65 4.33
C ALA A 14 1.29 -4.54 4.01
N GLY A 15 0.61 -4.70 2.89
CA GLY A 15 -0.43 -3.82 2.37
C GLY A 15 0.05 -2.98 1.17
N ASN A 16 -0.71 -1.94 0.85
CA ASN A 16 -0.47 -1.15 -0.35
C ASN A 16 0.67 -0.15 -0.17
N TRP A 17 1.44 0.01 -1.23
CA TRP A 17 2.54 0.96 -1.36
C TRP A 17 2.49 1.64 -2.71
N LEU A 18 2.83 2.91 -2.75
CA LEU A 18 3.03 3.63 -4.00
C LEU A 18 4.53 3.64 -4.30
N ALA A 19 4.93 2.92 -5.34
CA ALA A 19 6.26 2.94 -5.89
C ALA A 19 6.35 4.05 -6.93
N THR A 20 7.42 4.85 -6.91
CA THR A 20 7.67 5.95 -7.85
C THR A 20 9.07 5.83 -8.42
N LEU A 21 9.20 5.79 -9.74
CA LEU A 21 10.48 5.82 -10.44
C LEU A 21 10.89 7.28 -10.65
N ASN A 22 11.99 7.68 -10.01
CA ASN A 22 12.58 9.01 -10.11
C ASN A 22 13.78 8.96 -11.06
N ALA A 23 13.88 9.94 -11.96
CA ALA A 23 15.07 10.12 -12.78
C ALA A 23 16.31 10.31 -11.87
N ALA A 24 17.46 9.80 -12.32
CA ALA A 24 18.73 10.13 -11.68
C ALA A 24 18.91 11.66 -11.76
N GLN A 25 19.16 12.29 -10.60
CA GLN A 25 19.39 13.72 -10.36
C GLN A 25 19.27 14.65 -11.58
N ASP A 26 18.24 15.51 -11.55
CA ASP A 26 18.16 16.80 -12.26
C ASP A 26 18.45 16.76 -13.77
N THR A 27 17.47 16.34 -14.58
CA THR A 27 17.21 16.77 -15.98
C THR A 27 16.46 15.67 -16.72
N ASP A 28 15.14 15.68 -16.68
CA ASP A 28 14.30 15.64 -17.89
C ASP A 28 12.84 15.59 -17.44
N LYS A 29 12.15 16.73 -17.48
CA LYS A 29 10.69 16.75 -17.52
C LYS A 29 10.27 16.31 -18.93
N SER A 30 10.39 15.03 -19.24
CA SER A 30 9.70 14.41 -20.36
C SER A 30 8.36 13.87 -19.86
N PRO A 31 7.23 14.53 -20.13
CA PRO A 31 5.98 13.79 -20.21
C PRO A 31 6.12 12.85 -21.41
N LEU A 32 5.52 11.66 -21.34
CA LEU A 32 5.02 10.81 -22.45
C LEU A 32 5.32 9.31 -22.19
N VAL A 33 4.26 8.62 -21.74
CA VAL A 33 3.94 7.19 -21.93
C VAL A 33 4.60 6.11 -21.04
N ALA A 34 4.89 6.40 -19.77
CA ALA A 34 4.92 5.37 -18.74
C ALA A 34 4.45 5.97 -17.42
N SER A 35 3.53 5.29 -16.72
CA SER A 35 3.21 5.66 -15.35
C SER A 35 4.49 5.49 -14.52
N ASN A 36 5.12 6.60 -14.14
CA ASN A 36 6.27 6.61 -13.24
C ASN A 36 5.87 6.22 -11.81
N GLU A 37 4.61 5.85 -11.59
CA GLU A 37 4.02 5.48 -10.33
C GLU A 37 3.27 4.15 -10.50
N CYS A 38 3.52 3.20 -9.59
CA CYS A 38 2.85 1.91 -9.52
C CYS A 38 2.34 1.71 -8.09
N LEU A 39 1.05 1.41 -7.92
CA LEU A 39 0.56 0.94 -6.64
C LEU A 39 0.82 -0.56 -6.56
N ILE A 40 1.68 -0.97 -5.62
CA ILE A 40 2.03 -2.38 -5.40
C ILE A 40 1.46 -2.86 -4.07
N ASP A 41 1.11 -4.14 -4.02
CA ASP A 41 0.68 -4.79 -2.79
C ASP A 41 1.79 -5.69 -2.24
N LEU A 42 2.23 -5.44 -1.02
CA LEU A 42 3.14 -6.31 -0.29
C LEU A 42 2.30 -7.28 0.54
N LEU A 43 2.23 -8.54 0.14
CA LEU A 43 1.43 -9.53 0.86
C LEU A 43 2.19 -10.06 2.09
N PRO A 44 1.51 -10.39 3.20
CA PRO A 44 2.15 -10.82 4.45
C PRO A 44 2.89 -12.16 4.33
N ASN A 45 2.57 -12.97 3.33
CA ASN A 45 3.32 -14.18 2.95
C ASN A 45 4.60 -13.86 2.15
N GLN A 46 5.07 -12.60 2.15
CA GLN A 46 6.33 -12.17 1.52
C GLN A 46 6.34 -12.28 -0.01
N THR A 47 5.16 -12.27 -0.63
CA THR A 47 4.99 -12.21 -2.09
C THR A 47 4.50 -10.83 -2.53
N LEU A 48 4.80 -10.46 -3.77
CA LEU A 48 4.23 -9.26 -4.39
C LEU A 48 2.86 -9.60 -4.99
N GLY A 49 1.86 -8.78 -4.65
CA GLY A 49 0.48 -8.92 -5.11
C GLY A 49 0.16 -8.03 -6.31
N ALA A 50 -1.02 -7.40 -6.28
CA ALA A 50 -1.48 -6.53 -7.36
C ALA A 50 -0.47 -5.40 -7.64
N GLY A 51 -0.27 -5.08 -8.92
CA GLY A 51 0.63 -4.02 -9.37
C GLY A 51 2.11 -4.40 -9.44
N ALA A 52 2.48 -5.63 -9.06
CA ALA A 52 3.83 -6.15 -9.20
C ALA A 52 4.34 -6.11 -10.65
N ASP A 53 3.46 -6.28 -11.65
CA ASP A 53 3.81 -6.24 -13.08
C ASP A 53 4.35 -4.86 -13.49
N CYS A 54 3.68 -3.80 -13.04
CA CYS A 54 4.08 -2.41 -13.29
C CYS A 54 5.47 -2.14 -12.70
N PHE A 55 5.69 -2.59 -11.46
CA PHE A 55 6.96 -2.42 -10.76
C PHE A 55 8.09 -3.26 -11.35
N THR A 56 7.80 -4.49 -11.75
CA THR A 56 8.74 -5.42 -12.40
C THR A 56 9.33 -4.83 -13.67
N SER A 57 8.55 -4.06 -14.44
CA SER A 57 9.04 -3.41 -15.67
C SER A 57 10.22 -2.46 -15.44
N TRP A 58 10.41 -1.98 -14.20
CA TRP A 58 11.53 -1.10 -13.84
C TRP A 58 12.79 -1.85 -13.41
N LEU A 59 12.64 -3.07 -12.90
CA LEU A 59 13.70 -3.84 -12.26
C LEU A 59 14.56 -4.63 -13.25
N GLY A 60 14.04 -4.88 -14.46
CA GLY A 60 14.70 -5.72 -15.47
C GLY A 60 14.63 -7.22 -15.19
N GLU A 61 14.15 -7.62 -14.01
CA GLU A 61 13.88 -9.00 -13.61
C GLU A 61 12.50 -9.09 -12.96
N GLN A 62 11.84 -10.24 -13.11
CA GLN A 62 10.53 -10.50 -12.50
C GLN A 62 10.63 -10.49 -10.98
N ALA A 63 10.07 -9.46 -10.36
CA ALA A 63 9.92 -9.45 -8.91
C ALA A 63 8.66 -10.22 -8.53
N ILE A 64 8.83 -11.21 -7.66
CA ILE A 64 7.74 -12.05 -7.16
C ILE A 64 7.61 -11.98 -5.64
N GLY A 65 8.66 -11.52 -4.96
CA GLY A 65 8.74 -11.54 -3.51
C GLY A 65 9.40 -10.31 -2.92
N TRP A 66 9.32 -10.24 -1.60
CA TRP A 66 9.93 -9.19 -0.81
C TRP A 66 10.28 -9.71 0.59
N PHE A 67 11.23 -9.08 1.26
CA PHE A 67 11.65 -9.45 2.61
C PHE A 67 11.91 -8.18 3.46
N PRO A 68 11.39 -8.10 4.70
CA PRO A 68 11.76 -7.01 5.61
C PRO A 68 13.24 -7.15 5.99
N GLU A 69 14.03 -6.10 5.86
CA GLU A 69 15.38 -6.03 6.46
C GLU A 69 15.38 -5.01 7.61
N PRO A 70 16.31 -5.07 8.57
CA PRO A 70 16.32 -4.15 9.72
C PRO A 70 16.37 -2.68 9.28
N ASP A 71 17.06 -2.42 8.17
CA ASP A 71 17.32 -1.10 7.60
C ASP A 71 16.51 -0.83 6.32
N GLY A 72 15.55 -1.69 5.95
CA GLY A 72 14.90 -1.56 4.64
C GLY A 72 13.96 -2.69 4.23
N ILE A 73 13.74 -2.80 2.93
CA ILE A 73 12.96 -3.86 2.27
C ILE A 73 13.78 -4.39 1.10
N ALA A 74 14.00 -5.70 1.05
CA ALA A 74 14.54 -6.37 -0.11
C ALA A 74 13.42 -6.78 -1.05
N ILE A 75 13.60 -6.57 -2.35
CA ILE A 75 12.76 -7.12 -3.42
C ILE A 75 13.48 -8.33 -4.01
N THR A 76 12.75 -9.43 -4.19
CA THR A 76 13.33 -10.71 -4.63
C THR A 76 12.70 -11.24 -5.90
N GLY A 77 13.52 -11.92 -6.69
CA GLY A 77 13.12 -12.62 -7.91
C GLY A 77 12.63 -14.04 -7.68
N ASN A 78 12.41 -14.76 -8.78
CA ASN A 78 11.90 -16.13 -8.77
C ASN A 78 12.81 -17.12 -8.01
N GLU A 79 14.11 -16.87 -8.02
CA GLU A 79 15.13 -17.71 -7.40
C GLU A 79 15.37 -17.34 -5.91
N GLY A 80 14.61 -16.37 -5.36
CA GLY A 80 14.88 -15.78 -4.04
C GLY A 80 16.10 -14.86 -4.01
N SER A 81 16.71 -14.59 -5.18
CA SER A 81 17.78 -13.62 -5.36
C SER A 81 17.30 -12.20 -5.06
N LYS A 82 18.11 -11.41 -4.35
CA LYS A 82 17.83 -9.99 -4.12
C LYS A 82 18.06 -9.19 -5.41
N ILE A 83 16.99 -8.59 -5.93
CA ILE A 83 17.01 -7.75 -7.14
C ILE A 83 17.27 -6.29 -6.77
N LEU A 84 16.60 -5.79 -5.74
CA LEU A 84 16.68 -4.40 -5.30
C LEU A 84 16.61 -4.33 -3.77
N PHE A 85 17.43 -3.46 -3.19
CA PHE A 85 17.31 -3.09 -1.79
C PHE A 85 16.75 -1.67 -1.67
N LEU A 86 15.65 -1.53 -0.94
CA LEU A 86 15.01 -0.27 -0.62
C LEU A 86 15.35 0.09 0.83
N SER A 87 16.34 0.97 1.00
CA SER A 87 16.76 1.48 2.30
C SER A 87 15.67 2.34 2.94
N ARG A 88 15.38 2.09 4.22
CA ARG A 88 14.47 2.91 5.03
C ARG A 88 15.07 4.29 5.22
N GLN A 89 14.37 5.32 4.74
CA GLN A 89 14.73 6.71 5.00
C GLN A 89 14.07 7.18 6.30
N TYR A 90 12.77 6.88 6.43
CA TYR A 90 11.97 7.03 7.63
C TYR A 90 10.75 6.10 7.54
N GLU A 91 9.95 6.04 8.60
CA GLU A 91 8.79 5.15 8.62
C GLU A 91 7.82 5.46 7.46
N GLY A 92 7.52 4.44 6.65
CA GLY A 92 6.64 4.59 5.48
C GLY A 92 7.30 5.22 4.24
N LEU A 93 8.61 5.52 4.26
CA LEU A 93 9.39 5.93 3.07
C LEU A 93 10.68 5.12 2.93
N TYR A 94 10.78 4.41 1.81
CA TYR A 94 11.94 3.60 1.45
C TYR A 94 12.46 4.03 0.08
N GLN A 95 13.77 3.95 -0.13
CA GLN A 95 14.39 4.33 -1.40
C GLN A 95 15.49 3.36 -1.79
N GLY A 96 15.59 3.05 -3.08
CA GLY A 96 16.63 2.19 -3.63
C GLY A 96 17.08 2.70 -5.00
N THR A 97 18.34 2.43 -5.32
CA THR A 97 18.93 2.80 -6.61
C THR A 97 18.99 1.58 -7.50
N LEU A 98 18.44 1.69 -8.71
CA LEU A 98 18.53 0.67 -9.73
C LEU A 98 19.94 0.59 -10.32
N GLN A 99 20.29 -0.53 -10.95
CA GLN A 99 21.53 -0.67 -11.71
C GLN A 99 21.64 0.38 -12.84
N SER A 100 20.51 0.86 -13.35
CA SER A 100 20.44 1.96 -14.34
C SER A 100 20.74 3.35 -13.76
N GLY A 101 20.97 3.47 -12.45
CA GLY A 101 21.21 4.73 -11.75
C GLY A 101 19.95 5.52 -11.38
N ARG A 102 18.76 5.07 -11.82
CA ARG A 102 17.46 5.67 -11.43
C ARG A 102 17.10 5.31 -9.99
N ILE A 103 16.35 6.18 -9.33
CA ILE A 103 15.98 6.02 -7.92
C ILE A 103 14.51 5.61 -7.81
N ILE A 104 14.23 4.49 -7.16
CA ILE A 104 12.88 4.09 -6.79
C ILE A 104 12.59 4.61 -5.38
N THR A 105 11.44 5.25 -5.23
CA THR A 105 10.88 5.63 -3.92
C THR A 105 9.63 4.79 -3.67
N LEU A 106 9.56 4.09 -2.54
CA LEU A 106 8.39 3.34 -2.09
C LEU A 106 7.80 4.05 -0.87
N LYS A 107 6.56 4.55 -1.00
CA LYS A 107 5.87 5.30 0.05
C LYS A 107 4.54 4.64 0.42
N ARG A 108 4.15 4.69 1.70
CA ARG A 108 2.78 4.36 2.08
C ARG A 108 1.83 5.36 1.39
N PRO A 109 0.76 4.91 0.71
CA PRO A 109 -0.23 5.81 0.16
C PRO A 109 -0.90 6.54 1.33
N MET A 110 -0.71 7.86 1.38
CA MET A 110 -1.28 8.72 2.40
C MET A 110 -2.82 8.66 2.28
N GLY A 111 -3.50 8.03 3.25
CA GLY A 111 -4.97 8.00 3.30
C GLY A 111 -5.64 6.61 3.34
N LEU A 112 -4.91 5.49 3.36
CA LEU A 112 -5.50 4.18 3.68
C LEU A 112 -5.29 3.87 5.17
N PRO A 113 -6.36 3.56 5.95
CA PRO A 113 -6.20 3.16 7.33
C PRO A 113 -5.29 1.92 7.37
N GLN A 114 -4.11 2.09 7.94
CA GLN A 114 -3.13 1.04 8.10
C GLN A 114 -3.78 -0.03 8.97
N GLY A 115 -3.95 -1.23 8.41
CA GLY A 115 -4.52 -2.38 9.08
C GLY A 115 -3.65 -2.82 10.24
N GLY A 116 -3.78 -2.15 11.39
CA GLY A 116 -3.79 -2.87 12.67
C GLY A 116 -5.03 -3.76 12.73
N PRO A 117 -5.08 -4.76 13.62
CA PRO A 117 -6.31 -5.50 13.85
C PRO A 117 -7.40 -4.49 14.19
N SER A 118 -8.34 -4.31 13.25
CA SER A 118 -9.51 -3.48 13.43
C SER A 118 -10.19 -3.94 14.73
N PRO A 119 -10.23 -3.14 15.82
CA PRO A 119 -11.09 -3.47 16.93
C PRO A 119 -12.51 -3.45 16.35
N ALA A 120 -13.13 -4.63 16.36
CA ALA A 120 -14.55 -4.89 16.17
C ALA A 120 -15.31 -3.82 15.40
N ALA A 121 -15.80 -4.18 14.22
CA ALA A 121 -16.92 -3.52 13.57
C ALA A 121 -18.04 -3.25 14.59
N ASP A 122 -18.05 -2.06 15.18
CA ASP A 122 -19.21 -1.50 15.84
C ASP A 122 -20.18 -1.19 14.70
N THR A 123 -21.05 -2.17 14.49
CA THR A 123 -22.14 -2.13 13.52
C THR A 123 -23.15 -1.13 14.02
N LEU A 124 -22.89 0.17 13.89
CA LEU A 124 -23.88 1.17 14.30
C LEU A 124 -23.79 2.45 13.48
N SER A 125 -24.04 2.34 12.17
CA SER A 125 -24.51 3.47 11.36
C SER A 125 -25.13 3.04 10.04
N ILE A 126 -26.18 2.19 10.07
CA ILE A 126 -27.14 2.09 8.95
C ILE A 126 -28.56 1.97 9.51
N THR A 127 -29.04 2.95 10.29
CA THR A 127 -30.49 3.20 10.42
C THR A 127 -30.73 4.63 10.91
N LYS A 128 -30.44 5.64 10.09
CA LYS A 128 -31.11 6.95 10.22
C LYS A 128 -31.14 7.76 8.93
N LEU A 129 -31.44 7.08 7.82
CA LEU A 129 -31.93 7.69 6.59
C LEU A 129 -33.18 6.93 6.15
N CYS A 130 -34.26 7.07 6.94
CA CYS A 130 -35.60 6.74 6.50
C CYS A 130 -36.42 8.02 6.43
N SER A 131 -35.94 8.98 5.63
CA SER A 131 -36.73 10.12 5.17
C SER A 131 -37.23 9.82 3.76
N LEU A 132 -38.19 8.90 3.67
CA LEU A 132 -39.04 8.76 2.50
C LEU A 132 -40.40 9.36 2.87
N LEU A 133 -40.56 10.65 2.56
CA LEU A 133 -41.88 11.28 2.48
C LEU A 133 -42.60 10.68 1.27
N VAL A 134 -43.43 9.67 1.52
CA VAL A 134 -44.48 9.28 0.58
C VAL A 134 -45.69 10.17 0.86
N THR A 135 -46.04 11.01 -0.10
CA THR A 135 -47.31 11.74 -0.12
C THR A 135 -48.36 10.81 -0.73
N ASP A 136 -49.23 10.23 0.10
CA ASP A 136 -50.50 9.67 -0.36
C ASP A 136 -51.61 10.02 0.64
N ASN A 137 -52.67 10.64 0.10
CA ASN A 137 -53.97 10.94 0.70
C ASN A 137 -54.09 10.88 2.25
N GLY A 138 -53.69 11.95 2.93
CA GLY A 138 -54.43 12.49 4.07
C GLY A 138 -54.59 11.65 5.35
N GLN A 139 -53.80 10.60 5.58
CA GLN A 139 -53.92 9.81 6.82
C GLN A 139 -52.57 9.49 7.48
N THR A 140 -52.23 10.28 8.51
CA THR A 140 -51.05 10.11 9.36
C THR A 140 -51.22 8.90 10.30
N MET A 141 -50.43 7.84 10.11
CA MET A 141 -50.26 6.77 11.11
C MET A 141 -48.80 6.69 11.55
N SER A 142 -48.49 7.18 12.76
CA SER A 142 -47.20 6.95 13.42
C SER A 142 -47.14 5.52 13.95
N ARG A 143 -46.31 4.67 13.35
CA ARG A 143 -45.95 3.36 13.90
C ARG A 143 -44.64 3.50 14.68
N HIS A 144 -44.74 3.34 16.00
CA HIS A 144 -43.57 3.19 16.87
C HIS A 144 -42.97 1.80 16.64
N CYS A 145 -41.70 1.72 16.24
CA CYS A 145 -40.99 0.44 16.17
C CYS A 145 -40.55 0.02 17.58
N ALA A 146 -40.89 -1.22 17.94
CA ALA A 146 -40.48 -1.89 19.16
C ALA A 146 -39.06 -2.46 19.04
N ASP A 147 -38.35 -2.39 20.16
CA ASP A 147 -37.02 -2.93 20.47
C ASP A 147 -37.05 -4.48 20.53
N SER A 148 -36.15 -5.14 19.80
CA SER A 148 -35.65 -6.52 20.03
C SER A 148 -34.41 -6.79 19.19
#